data_AF-A0A154QGM4-F1
#
_entry.id   AF-A0A154QGM4-F1
#
_cell.length_a   1.000
_cell.length_b   1.000
_cell.length_c   1.000
_cell.angle_alpha   90.00
_cell.angle_beta   90.00
_cell.angle_gamma   90.00
#
_symmetry.space_group_name_H-M   'P 1'
#
loop_
_entity.id
_entity.type
_entity.pdbx_description
1 polymer ?
#
loop_
_entity_poly.entity_id
_entity_poly.type
_entity_poly.pdbx_seq_one_letter_code
_entity_poly.pdbx_strand_id
1 'polypeptide(L)' 'MTPTEDASMVKERGMQYPLQAWIEGYYARDCGEPREKCHYAHGSAMALAWHKGWCNREQLDAAKRPETEAGD' A
#
# COMPACT_ATOMS: atom_id res chain seq x y z
N MET A 1 -0.64 -40.10 15.67
CA MET A 1 -1.51 -39.09 15.03
C MET A 1 -1.06 -37.73 15.54
N THR A 2 -0.21 -37.05 14.79
CA THR A 2 0.22 -35.66 15.09
C THR A 2 -0.80 -34.71 14.47
N PRO A 3 -1.20 -33.63 15.17
CA PRO A 3 -2.24 -32.73 14.70
C PRO A 3 -1.70 -31.90 13.53
N THR A 4 -2.47 -31.89 12.45
CA THR A 4 -2.23 -31.06 11.26
C THR A 4 -2.66 -29.63 11.56
N GLU A 5 -1.86 -28.91 12.34
CA GLU A 5 -2.07 -27.48 12.55
C GLU A 5 -1.44 -26.69 11.38
N ASP A 6 -2.33 -26.01 10.66
CA ASP A 6 -2.13 -24.59 10.34
C ASP A 6 -1.41 -24.19 9.04
N ALA A 7 -1.94 -24.64 7.89
CA ALA A 7 -1.67 -23.98 6.61
C ALA A 7 -2.55 -22.72 6.36
N SER A 8 -3.51 -22.46 7.25
CA SER A 8 -4.53 -21.41 7.09
C SER A 8 -4.08 -20.06 7.66
N MET A 9 -3.42 -20.03 8.82
CA MET A 9 -2.94 -18.79 9.43
C MET A 9 -1.80 -18.13 8.64
N VAL A 10 -1.02 -18.87 7.85
CA VAL A 10 0.06 -18.28 7.04
C VAL A 10 -0.49 -17.38 5.93
N LYS A 11 -1.58 -17.79 5.27
CA LYS A 11 -2.21 -16.99 4.20
C LYS A 11 -2.87 -15.74 4.74
N GLU A 12 -3.55 -15.83 5.88
CA GLU A 12 -4.18 -14.67 6.51
C GLU A 12 -3.14 -13.70 7.09
N ARG A 13 -2.13 -14.18 7.81
CA ARG A 13 -1.03 -13.34 8.33
C ARG A 13 -0.25 -12.68 7.19
N GLY A 14 -0.01 -13.42 6.10
CA GLY A 14 0.67 -12.92 4.91
C GLY A 14 -0.14 -11.94 4.07
N MET A 15 -1.47 -11.89 4.20
CA MET A 15 -2.33 -10.85 3.59
C MET A 15 -2.58 -9.66 4.51
N GLN A 16 -2.63 -9.90 5.83
CA GLN A 16 -2.81 -8.87 6.83
C GLN A 16 -1.58 -7.96 6.95
N TYR A 17 -0.37 -8.52 6.79
CA TYR A 17 0.88 -7.76 6.79
C TYR A 17 0.93 -6.73 5.63
N PRO A 18 0.75 -7.12 4.34
CA PRO A 18 0.80 -6.17 3.23
C PRO A 18 -0.32 -5.12 3.26
N LEU A 19 -1.53 -5.47 3.71
CA LEU A 19 -2.61 -4.49 3.84
C LEU A 19 -2.29 -3.44 4.89
N GLN A 20 -1.75 -3.85 6.04
CA GLN A 20 -1.33 -2.92 7.09
C GLN A 20 -0.26 -1.95 6.56
N ALA A 21 0.77 -2.45 5.88
CA ALA A 21 1.80 -1.60 5.29
C ALA A 21 1.24 -0.59 4.30
N TRP A 22 0.26 -1.00 3.49
CA TRP A 22 -0.44 -0.11 2.56
C TRP A 22 -1.18 1.02 3.29
N ILE A 23 -1.91 0.70 4.35
CA ILE A 23 -2.64 1.68 5.17
C ILE A 23 -1.65 2.66 5.82
N GLU A 24 -0.54 2.17 6.37
CA GLU A 24 0.51 3.01 6.96
C GLU A 24 1.13 3.97 5.94
N GLY A 25 1.39 3.50 4.71
CA GLY A 25 1.91 4.34 3.63
C GLY A 25 0.93 5.43 3.20
N TYR A 26 -0.36 5.09 3.15
CA TYR A 26 -1.44 6.05 2.89
C TYR A 26 -1.47 7.16 3.95
N TYR A 27 -1.45 6.80 5.24
CA TYR A 27 -1.43 7.79 6.33
C TYR A 27 -0.15 8.61 6.39
N ALA A 28 1.02 7.99 6.14
CA ALA A 28 2.29 8.70 6.09
C ALA A 28 2.23 9.84 5.05
N ARG A 29 1.61 9.60 3.88
CA ARG A 29 1.40 10.64 2.88
C ARG A 29 0.44 11.73 3.35
N ASP A 30 -0.69 11.38 3.95
CA ASP A 30 -1.67 12.33 4.49
C ASP A 30 -1.07 13.23 5.57
N CYS A 31 -0.11 12.71 6.34
CA CYS A 31 0.68 13.46 7.32
C CYS A 31 1.82 14.28 6.69
N GLY A 32 2.01 14.23 5.37
CA GLY A 32 3.09 14.94 4.65
C GLY A 32 4.47 14.31 4.84
N GLU A 33 4.55 13.04 5.25
CA GLU A 33 5.82 12.36 5.42
C GLU A 33 6.47 12.00 4.07
N PRO A 34 7.80 12.11 3.96
CA PRO A 34 8.53 11.74 2.75
C PRO A 34 8.51 10.23 2.51
N ARG A 35 8.66 9.80 1.26
CA ARG A 35 8.57 8.39 0.87
C ARG A 35 9.76 7.56 1.40
N GLU A 36 10.86 8.23 1.72
CA GLU A 36 12.09 7.69 2.28
C GLU A 36 11.94 7.26 3.75
N LYS A 37 10.87 7.68 4.43
CA LYS A 37 10.58 7.25 5.81
C LYS A 37 10.06 5.81 5.93
N CYS A 38 9.89 5.08 4.82
CA CYS A 38 9.49 3.68 4.85
C CYS A 38 10.40 2.86 5.78
N HIS A 39 9.82 2.31 6.86
CA HIS A 39 10.57 1.56 7.87
C HIS A 39 10.76 0.08 7.51
N TYR A 40 10.16 -0.37 6.41
CA TYR A 40 10.25 -1.76 5.97
C TYR A 40 11.54 -2.02 5.19
N ALA A 41 12.05 -3.25 5.29
CA ALA A 41 13.23 -3.69 4.57
C ALA A 41 13.05 -3.47 3.05
N HIS A 42 14.06 -2.89 2.41
CA HIS A 42 14.06 -2.62 0.98
C HIS A 42 13.83 -3.91 0.18
N GLY A 43 12.95 -3.87 -0.82
CA GLY A 43 12.59 -5.03 -1.64
C GLY A 43 11.59 -6.01 -1.00
N SER A 44 11.18 -5.79 0.25
CA SER A 44 10.12 -6.62 0.87
C SER A 44 8.74 -6.32 0.28
N ALA A 45 7.83 -7.30 0.36
CA ALA A 45 6.42 -7.11 0.00
C ALA A 45 5.77 -5.97 0.81
N MET A 46 6.22 -5.76 2.05
CA MET A 46 5.77 -4.68 2.93
C MET A 46 6.19 -3.31 2.42
N ALA A 47 7.48 -3.15 2.07
CA ALA A 47 7.97 -1.91 1.49
C ALA A 47 7.23 -1.58 0.18
N LEU A 48 6.97 -2.58 -0.66
CA LEU A 48 6.18 -2.41 -1.88
C LEU A 48 4.75 -1.96 -1.58
N ALA A 49 4.07 -2.58 -0.61
CA ALA A 49 2.71 -2.23 -0.24
C ALA A 49 2.62 -0.82 0.38
N TRP A 50 3.57 -0.46 1.25
CA TRP A 50 3.68 0.87 1.84
C TRP A 50 3.88 1.95 0.78
N HIS A 51 4.80 1.75 -0.16
CA HIS A 51 5.00 2.71 -1.26
C HIS A 51 3.75 2.85 -2.14
N LYS A 52 3.02 1.76 -2.39
CA LYS A 52 1.75 1.81 -3.12
C LYS A 52 0.68 2.61 -2.37
N GLY A 53 0.58 2.47 -1.05
CA GLY A 53 -0.30 3.27 -0.21
C GLY A 53 0.04 4.75 -0.28
N TRP A 54 1.33 5.08 -0.15
CA TRP A 54 1.83 6.46 -0.22
C TRP A 54 1.58 7.13 -1.58
N CYS A 55 1.73 6.39 -2.68
CA CYS A 55 1.49 6.87 -4.05
C CYS A 55 0.02 6.92 -4.47
N ASN A 56 -0.94 6.45 -3.65
CA ASN A 56 -2.32 6.24 -4.08
C ASN A 56 -3.02 7.51 -4.63
N ARG A 57 -2.61 8.70 -4.18
CA ARG A 57 -3.18 9.97 -4.68
C ARG A 57 -2.72 10.34 -6.09
N GLU A 58 -1.56 9.87 -6.56
CA GLU A 58 -1.11 10.09 -7.94
C GLU A 58 -2.05 9.42 -8.94
N GLN A 59 -2.67 8.29 -8.58
CA GLN A 59 -3.67 7.63 -9.43
C GLN A 59 -5.01 8.37 -9.44
N LEU A 60 -5.43 8.96 -8.32
CA LEU A 60 -6.68 9.74 -8.24
C LEU A 60 -6.57 11.10 -8.93
N ASP A 61 -5.43 11.80 -8.78
CA ASP A 61 -5.20 13.06 -9.46
C ASP A 61 -4.89 12.85 -10.97
N ALA A 62 -4.24 11.75 -11.36
CA ALA A 62 -4.10 11.38 -12.77
C ALA A 62 -5.43 10.94 -13.40
N ALA A 63 -6.27 10.21 -12.67
CA ALA A 63 -7.62 9.85 -13.12
C ALA A 63 -8.59 11.04 -13.18
N LYS A 64 -8.29 12.15 -12.48
CA LYS A 64 -9.03 13.42 -12.54
C LYS A 64 -8.61 14.35 -13.70
N ARG A 65 -7.67 13.95 -14.56
CA ARG A 65 -7.40 14.62 -15.85
C ARG A 65 -7.87 13.73 -16.99
N PRO A 66 -9.18 13.75 -17.27
CA PRO A 66 -9.65 14.55 -18.40
C PRO A 66 -10.82 15.43 -17.90
N GLU A 67 -10.82 16.74 -18.05
CA GLU A 67 -11.13 17.43 -19.29
C GLU A 67 -10.65 18.87 -19.14
N THR A 68 -9.49 19.17 -19.73
CA THR A 68 -9.17 20.53 -20.15
C THR A 68 -9.81 20.69 -21.53
N GLU A 69 -10.78 21.60 -21.58
CA GLU A 69 -11.11 22.46 -22.73
C GLU A 69 -11.54 21.78 -24.05
N ALA A 70 -12.84 21.83 -24.34
CA ALA A 70 -13.34 22.14 -25.68
C ALA A 70 -14.84 22.46 -25.63
N GLY A 71 -15.23 23.65 -26.11
CA GLY A 71 -16.53 23.81 -26.78
C GLY A 71 -17.39 25.00 -26.34
N ASP A 72 -17.12 26.14 -26.99
CA ASP A 72 -18.01 27.25 -27.42
C ASP A 72 -19.03 27.87 -26.45
#